data_AF-X1KKK9-F1
#
_entry.id   AF-X1KKK9-F1
#
_cell.length_a   1.000
_cell.length_b   1.000
_cell.length_c   1.000
_cell.angle_alpha   90.00
_cell.angle_beta   90.00
_cell.angle_gamma   90.00
#
_symmetry.space_group_name_H-M   'P 1'
#
loop_
_entity.id
_entity.type
_entity.pdbx_description
1 polymer ?
#
loop_
_entity_poly.entity_id
_entity_poly.type
_entity_poly.pdbx_seq_one_letter_code
_entity_poly.pdbx_strand_id
1 'polypeptide(L)'
;RICGFGGRILDNGLPKYLNSSSSLIFDKSRILYGLNFSKEAIRQEEEVILVEGYTDVMTLHQRGIKNVVASLGTSLTSSQARLIKRYTDHVFIAYDQDKAGISATLRGIDLLLETNLEIRIISMPHGVDPADLVNTEGEGSFLKRKDEALAYFDYRLNLEIQKRPSLRREDKIEIIEEVFPTLAKVSNS
;
A
#
# COMPACT_ATOMS: atom_id res chain seq x y z
N ARG A 1 -5.71 13.16 18.97
CA ARG A 1 -6.33 14.50 18.73
C ARG A 1 -6.61 14.62 17.24
N ILE A 2 -7.66 15.32 16.86
CA ILE A 2 -7.94 15.60 15.43
C ILE A 2 -6.91 16.62 14.94
N CYS A 3 -6.30 16.36 13.79
CA CYS A 3 -5.29 17.22 13.19
C CYS A 3 -5.72 17.85 11.86
N GLY A 4 -6.68 17.26 11.17
CA GLY A 4 -7.22 17.72 9.89
C GLY A 4 -8.37 16.84 9.45
N PHE A 5 -8.91 17.14 8.27
CA PHE A 5 -10.08 16.49 7.69
C PHE A 5 -9.84 16.11 6.23
N GLY A 6 -10.48 15.02 5.81
CA GLY A 6 -10.71 14.69 4.42
C GLY A 6 -12.19 14.89 4.11
N GLY A 7 -12.49 15.51 2.97
CA GLY A 7 -13.83 15.70 2.44
C GLY A 7 -13.96 15.03 1.09
N ARG A 8 -15.10 14.41 0.85
CA ARG A 8 -15.50 13.88 -0.46
C ARG A 8 -16.67 14.70 -0.96
N ILE A 9 -16.62 15.14 -2.22
CA ILE A 9 -17.76 15.77 -2.87
C ILE A 9 -18.91 14.77 -3.03
N LEU A 10 -20.14 15.26 -3.05
CA LEU A 10 -21.34 14.44 -3.28
C LEU A 10 -21.87 14.57 -4.71
N ASP A 11 -21.48 15.64 -5.41
CA ASP A 11 -21.81 15.89 -6.79
C ASP A 11 -20.69 15.40 -7.73
N ASN A 12 -20.81 15.73 -9.03
CA ASN A 12 -19.84 15.37 -10.06
C ASN A 12 -18.70 16.40 -10.21
N GLY A 13 -18.46 17.23 -9.18
CA GLY A 13 -17.38 18.21 -9.19
C GLY A 13 -15.98 17.58 -9.19
N LEU A 14 -14.94 18.43 -9.14
CA LEU A 14 -13.56 18.01 -8.92
C LEU A 14 -12.87 18.99 -7.94
N PRO A 15 -11.93 18.51 -7.10
CA PRO A 15 -11.47 17.13 -6.97
C PRO A 15 -12.46 16.24 -6.19
N LYS A 16 -12.46 14.93 -6.48
CA LYS A 16 -13.32 13.93 -5.78
C LYS A 16 -13.07 13.90 -4.27
N TYR A 17 -11.81 14.06 -3.87
CA TYR A 17 -11.38 14.15 -2.48
C TYR A 17 -10.52 15.40 -2.26
N LEU A 18 -10.75 16.07 -1.14
CA LEU A 18 -9.92 17.19 -0.67
C LEU A 18 -9.52 16.94 0.77
N ASN A 19 -8.24 17.12 1.07
CA ASN A 19 -7.76 17.07 2.45
C ASN A 19 -7.44 18.48 2.93
N SER A 20 -7.41 18.68 4.24
CA SER A 20 -6.86 19.89 4.85
C SER A 20 -5.50 20.26 4.25
N SER A 21 -5.26 21.56 4.12
CA SER A 21 -3.96 22.10 3.74
C SER A 21 -2.89 21.74 4.76
N SER A 22 -1.62 21.66 4.31
CA SER A 22 -0.50 21.43 5.21
C SER A 22 -0.43 22.52 6.29
N SER A 23 -0.17 22.12 7.53
CA SER A 23 -0.06 23.01 8.68
C SER A 23 0.89 22.43 9.73
N LEU A 24 1.16 23.20 10.79
CA LEU A 24 1.99 22.73 11.91
C LEU A 24 1.45 21.45 12.58
N ILE A 25 0.15 21.21 12.50
CA ILE A 25 -0.50 20.04 13.11
C ILE A 25 -0.90 18.97 12.09
N PHE A 26 -0.90 19.29 10.79
CA PHE A 26 -1.32 18.38 9.72
C PHE A 26 -0.26 18.34 8.63
N ASP A 27 0.43 17.20 8.54
CA ASP A 27 1.37 16.91 7.47
C ASP A 27 1.07 15.52 6.92
N LYS A 28 0.49 15.47 5.71
CA LYS A 28 0.11 14.21 5.04
C LYS A 28 1.27 13.24 4.94
N SER A 29 2.49 13.75 4.75
CA SER A 29 3.70 12.93 4.61
C SER A 29 4.10 12.23 5.92
N ARG A 30 3.47 12.53 7.05
CA ARG A 30 3.86 12.02 8.38
C ARG A 30 2.71 11.36 9.14
N ILE A 31 1.53 11.29 8.55
CA ILE A 31 0.34 10.72 9.16
C ILE A 31 -0.21 9.58 8.29
N LEU A 32 -0.94 8.68 8.94
CA LEU A 32 -1.69 7.62 8.28
C LEU A 32 -3.12 7.68 8.82
N TYR A 33 -4.10 7.71 7.92
CA TYR A 33 -5.50 7.65 8.33
C TYR A 33 -5.82 6.28 8.92
N GLY A 34 -6.71 6.25 9.92
CA GLY A 34 -7.10 5.02 10.62
C GLY A 34 -6.14 4.58 11.71
N LEU A 35 -4.88 5.04 11.73
CA LEU A 35 -3.86 4.55 12.68
C LEU A 35 -4.30 4.64 14.15
N ASN A 36 -5.03 5.69 14.54
CA ASN A 36 -5.53 5.84 15.91
C ASN A 36 -6.54 4.76 16.32
N PHE A 37 -7.23 4.14 15.35
CA PHE A 37 -8.15 3.03 15.55
C PHE A 37 -7.48 1.67 15.34
N SER A 38 -6.46 1.60 14.47
CA SER A 38 -5.83 0.36 14.04
C SER A 38 -4.62 -0.05 14.89
N LYS A 39 -3.98 0.88 15.60
CA LYS A 39 -2.69 0.65 16.28
C LYS A 39 -2.65 -0.55 17.24
N GLU A 40 -3.75 -0.87 17.92
CA GLU A 40 -3.79 -2.01 18.84
C GLU A 40 -3.95 -3.32 18.07
N ALA A 41 -4.81 -3.35 17.04
CA ALA A 41 -4.93 -4.49 16.14
C ALA A 41 -3.62 -4.76 15.39
N ILE A 42 -2.92 -3.71 14.91
CA ILE A 42 -1.61 -3.86 14.26
C ILE A 42 -0.59 -4.56 15.17
N ARG A 43 -0.59 -4.23 16.46
CA ARG A 43 0.31 -4.88 17.42
C ARG A 43 -0.09 -6.31 17.75
N GLN A 44 -1.39 -6.59 17.78
CA GLN A 44 -1.92 -7.92 18.09
C GLN A 44 -1.71 -8.91 16.95
N GLU A 45 -1.95 -8.48 15.72
CA GLU A 45 -1.73 -9.27 14.52
C GLU A 45 -0.25 -9.29 14.09
N GLU A 46 0.56 -8.40 14.65
CA GLU A 46 1.95 -8.15 14.25
C GLU A 46 2.10 -7.72 12.78
N GLU A 47 1.07 -7.17 12.16
CA GLU A 47 1.08 -6.72 10.77
C GLU A 47 0.15 -5.53 10.54
N VAL A 48 0.45 -4.72 9.51
CA VAL A 48 -0.42 -3.64 9.05
C VAL A 48 -0.79 -3.83 7.58
N ILE A 49 -2.05 -3.54 7.26
CA ILE A 49 -2.53 -3.43 5.88
C ILE A 49 -2.57 -1.95 5.50
N LEU A 50 -1.84 -1.59 4.46
CA LEU A 50 -1.77 -0.25 3.90
C LEU A 50 -2.60 -0.17 2.62
N VAL A 51 -3.60 0.72 2.63
CA VAL A 51 -4.50 1.00 1.51
C VAL A 51 -4.39 2.48 1.09
N GLU A 52 -5.05 2.86 0.00
CA GLU A 52 -4.92 4.22 -0.54
C GLU A 52 -5.87 5.21 0.13
N GLY A 53 -7.13 4.82 0.28
CA GLY A 53 -8.24 5.72 0.55
C GLY A 53 -8.87 5.60 1.94
N TYR A 54 -9.65 6.63 2.28
CA TYR A 54 -10.50 6.63 3.48
C TYR A 54 -11.54 5.49 3.45
N THR A 55 -12.16 5.29 2.30
CA THR A 55 -13.24 4.31 2.09
C THR A 55 -12.76 2.89 2.26
N ASP A 56 -11.54 2.58 1.84
CA ASP A 56 -10.91 1.28 2.05
C ASP A 56 -10.78 0.97 3.53
N VAL A 57 -10.18 1.89 4.29
CA VAL A 57 -10.03 1.74 5.74
C VAL A 57 -11.39 1.56 6.40
N MET A 58 -12.36 2.41 6.09
CA MET A 58 -13.69 2.34 6.70
C MET A 58 -14.40 1.01 6.39
N THR A 59 -14.37 0.58 5.12
CA THR A 59 -15.06 -0.63 4.67
C THR A 59 -14.40 -1.88 5.27
N LEU A 60 -13.08 -1.98 5.21
CA LEU A 60 -12.34 -3.10 5.79
C LEU A 60 -12.55 -3.18 7.30
N HIS A 61 -12.53 -2.03 7.99
CA HIS A 61 -12.85 -1.98 9.42
C HIS A 61 -14.27 -2.46 9.69
N GLN A 62 -15.28 -2.03 8.93
CA GLN A 62 -16.66 -2.48 9.09
C GLN A 62 -16.81 -4.00 8.94
N ARG A 63 -15.88 -4.62 8.20
CA ARG A 63 -15.86 -6.05 7.89
C ARG A 63 -14.95 -6.86 8.83
N GLY A 64 -14.48 -6.25 9.91
CA GLY A 64 -13.69 -6.91 10.95
C GLY A 64 -12.18 -6.88 10.73
N ILE A 65 -11.70 -6.36 9.61
CA ILE A 65 -10.26 -6.23 9.33
C ILE A 65 -9.79 -4.90 9.94
N LYS A 66 -9.24 -4.95 11.16
CA LYS A 66 -8.99 -3.75 12.00
C LYS A 66 -7.57 -3.21 11.92
N ASN A 67 -6.61 -3.95 11.39
CA ASN A 67 -5.21 -3.55 11.27
C ASN A 67 -4.91 -2.75 9.98
N VAL A 68 -5.86 -1.90 9.53
CA VAL A 68 -5.79 -1.20 8.24
C VAL A 68 -5.53 0.29 8.41
N VAL A 69 -4.65 0.88 7.59
CA VAL A 69 -4.37 2.32 7.56
C VAL A 69 -4.24 2.83 6.12
N ALA A 70 -4.42 4.13 5.89
CA ALA A 70 -4.30 4.73 4.56
C ALA A 70 -3.28 5.86 4.44
N SER A 71 -2.62 5.92 3.29
CA SER A 71 -1.66 6.96 2.90
C SER A 71 -2.33 8.23 2.35
N LEU A 72 -3.62 8.17 1.98
CA LEU A 72 -4.44 9.30 1.53
C LEU A 72 -3.97 9.95 0.21
N GLY A 73 -3.61 9.11 -0.76
CA GLY A 73 -3.24 9.55 -2.11
C GLY A 73 -1.88 10.25 -2.20
N THR A 74 -1.01 10.06 -1.21
CA THR A 74 0.41 10.42 -1.32
C THR A 74 1.23 9.17 -1.61
N SER A 75 2.27 9.28 -2.43
CA SER A 75 3.33 8.27 -2.44
C SER A 75 3.82 8.07 -1.01
N LEU A 76 3.92 6.80 -0.61
CA LEU A 76 4.30 6.43 0.75
C LEU A 76 5.69 6.98 1.09
N THR A 77 5.80 7.64 2.23
CA THR A 77 7.02 8.36 2.61
C THR A 77 7.83 7.60 3.65
N SER A 78 9.14 7.90 3.76
CA SER A 78 9.99 7.34 4.82
C SER A 78 9.53 7.74 6.23
N SER A 79 8.80 8.85 6.38
CA SER A 79 8.24 9.26 7.68
C SER A 79 7.02 8.42 8.06
N GLN A 80 6.17 8.06 7.09
CA GLN A 80 5.09 7.08 7.28
C GLN A 80 5.66 5.68 7.52
N ALA A 81 6.72 5.28 6.82
CA ALA A 81 7.46 4.04 7.05
C ALA A 81 7.95 3.91 8.50
N ARG A 82 8.68 4.91 8.98
CA ARG A 82 9.15 4.99 10.38
C ARG A 82 8.00 5.10 11.38
N LEU A 83 6.83 5.58 10.96
CA LEU A 83 5.64 5.57 11.81
C LEU A 83 5.10 4.15 11.95
N ILE A 84 4.99 3.41 10.85
CA ILE A 84 4.55 2.01 10.83
C ILE A 84 5.50 1.13 11.67
N LYS A 85 6.82 1.30 11.50
CA LYS A 85 7.84 0.51 12.21
C LYS A 85 7.80 0.62 13.74
N ARG A 86 7.07 1.58 14.30
CA ARG A 86 6.82 1.66 15.75
C ARG A 86 5.77 0.66 16.25
N TYR A 87 5.08 -0.02 15.34
CA TYR A 87 3.96 -0.90 15.65
C TYR A 87 4.15 -2.31 15.10
N THR A 88 4.82 -2.46 13.96
CA THR A 88 5.07 -3.75 13.30
C THR A 88 6.22 -3.63 12.29
N ASP A 89 6.87 -4.75 12.01
CA ASP A 89 7.83 -4.90 10.91
C ASP A 89 7.18 -5.41 9.62
N HIS A 90 5.97 -5.95 9.67
CA HIS A 90 5.28 -6.60 8.55
C HIS A 90 4.20 -5.69 7.95
N VAL A 91 4.36 -5.37 6.66
CA VAL A 91 3.48 -4.46 5.91
C VAL A 91 2.91 -5.16 4.69
N PHE A 92 1.58 -5.26 4.66
CA PHE A 92 0.84 -5.68 3.48
C PHE A 92 0.31 -4.45 2.75
N ILE A 93 0.62 -4.33 1.45
CA ILE A 93 0.14 -3.22 0.63
C ILE A 93 -0.96 -3.72 -0.30
N ALA A 94 -2.14 -3.12 -0.19
CA ALA A 94 -3.30 -3.39 -1.03
C ALA A 94 -3.75 -2.10 -1.72
N TYR A 95 -3.12 -1.82 -2.85
CA TYR A 95 -3.37 -0.65 -3.69
C TYR A 95 -4.13 -1.05 -4.96
N ASP A 96 -4.82 -0.11 -5.58
CA ASP A 96 -5.51 -0.39 -6.82
C ASP A 96 -4.48 -0.61 -7.95
N GLN A 97 -4.83 -1.47 -8.93
CA GLN A 97 -3.91 -1.81 -10.02
C GLN A 97 -4.00 -0.84 -11.20
N ASP A 98 -4.24 0.45 -10.96
CA ASP A 98 -4.20 1.41 -12.05
C ASP A 98 -2.73 1.62 -12.55
N LYS A 99 -2.57 1.86 -13.87
CA LYS A 99 -1.24 1.97 -14.48
C LYS A 99 -0.40 3.15 -13.95
N ALA A 100 -1.04 4.20 -13.42
CA ALA A 100 -0.35 5.35 -12.83
C ALA A 100 0.07 5.07 -11.37
N GLY A 101 -0.71 4.27 -10.66
CA GLY A 101 -0.55 3.82 -9.29
C GLY A 101 0.61 2.84 -9.15
N ILE A 102 0.72 1.83 -10.02
CA ILE A 102 1.78 0.80 -9.90
C ILE A 102 3.19 1.42 -9.89
N SER A 103 3.56 2.26 -10.87
CA SER A 103 4.92 2.82 -10.93
C SER A 103 5.24 3.81 -9.81
N ALA A 104 4.27 4.64 -9.39
CA ALA A 104 4.46 5.55 -8.26
C ALA A 104 4.56 4.78 -6.93
N THR A 105 3.80 3.70 -6.80
CA THR A 105 3.78 2.77 -5.67
C THR A 105 5.10 2.02 -5.55
N LEU A 106 5.61 1.43 -6.64
CA LEU A 106 6.90 0.73 -6.64
C LEU A 106 8.04 1.63 -6.15
N ARG A 107 8.09 2.90 -6.62
CA ARG A 107 9.09 3.87 -6.13
C ARG A 107 8.94 4.20 -4.64
N GLY A 108 7.71 4.34 -4.16
CA GLY A 108 7.43 4.56 -2.74
C GLY A 108 7.83 3.35 -1.88
N ILE A 109 7.67 2.14 -2.41
CA ILE A 109 8.04 0.90 -1.73
C ILE A 109 9.56 0.72 -1.69
N ASP A 110 10.28 1.09 -2.75
CA ASP A 110 11.75 1.07 -2.74
C ASP A 110 12.34 1.98 -1.63
N LEU A 111 11.62 3.02 -1.19
CA LEU A 111 11.99 3.86 -0.05
C LEU A 111 11.68 3.22 1.31
N LEU A 112 10.72 2.29 1.36
CA LEU A 112 10.40 1.56 2.59
C LEU A 112 11.43 0.49 2.91
N LEU A 113 12.06 -0.12 1.90
CA LEU A 113 13.08 -1.15 2.11
C LEU A 113 14.24 -0.64 2.96
N GLU A 114 14.57 0.65 2.86
CA GLU A 114 15.58 1.33 3.68
C GLU A 114 15.20 1.41 5.17
N THR A 115 13.97 1.06 5.52
CA THR A 115 13.50 1.03 6.92
C THR A 115 13.43 -0.38 7.51
N ASN A 116 13.95 -1.40 6.82
CA ASN A 116 13.91 -2.80 7.26
C ASN A 116 12.48 -3.27 7.59
N LEU A 117 11.50 -2.80 6.82
CA LEU A 117 10.14 -3.34 6.86
C LEU A 117 10.05 -4.53 5.90
N GLU A 118 9.39 -5.59 6.33
CA GLU A 118 9.02 -6.71 5.48
C GLU A 118 7.75 -6.36 4.71
N ILE A 119 7.86 -6.27 3.39
CA ILE A 119 6.79 -5.76 2.54
C ILE A 119 6.24 -6.88 1.67
N ARG A 120 4.93 -7.08 1.77
CA ARG A 120 4.17 -8.01 0.94
C ARG A 120 3.08 -7.27 0.16
N ILE A 121 2.85 -7.68 -1.07
CA ILE A 121 1.90 -7.05 -1.98
C ILE A 121 0.67 -7.94 -2.14
N ILE A 122 -0.48 -7.42 -1.72
CA ILE A 122 -1.79 -8.03 -1.96
C ILE A 122 -2.21 -7.65 -3.39
N SER A 123 -2.24 -8.64 -4.28
CA SER A 123 -2.61 -8.39 -5.67
C SER A 123 -4.12 -8.22 -5.78
N MET A 124 -4.56 -7.02 -6.16
CA MET A 124 -5.97 -6.68 -6.40
C MET A 124 -6.37 -6.97 -7.86
N PRO A 125 -7.63 -7.32 -8.16
CA PRO A 125 -8.11 -7.36 -9.54
C PRO A 125 -7.99 -5.99 -10.22
N HIS A 126 -7.84 -5.98 -11.54
CA HIS A 126 -7.71 -4.74 -12.30
C HIS A 126 -8.95 -3.85 -12.13
N GLY A 127 -8.75 -2.61 -11.66
CA GLY A 127 -9.81 -1.64 -11.45
C GLY A 127 -10.71 -1.90 -10.24
N VAL A 128 -10.30 -2.80 -9.33
CA VAL A 128 -11.01 -3.11 -8.10
C VAL A 128 -10.17 -2.67 -6.90
N ASP A 129 -10.72 -1.81 -6.06
CA ASP A 129 -10.09 -1.38 -4.81
C ASP A 129 -10.45 -2.34 -3.64
N PRO A 130 -9.78 -2.24 -2.48
CA PRO A 130 -10.09 -3.09 -1.33
C PRO A 130 -11.53 -2.99 -0.84
N ALA A 131 -12.13 -1.79 -0.88
CA ALA A 131 -13.53 -1.61 -0.50
C ALA A 131 -14.48 -2.34 -1.45
N ASP A 132 -14.28 -2.21 -2.75
CA ASP A 132 -15.04 -2.85 -3.81
C ASP A 132 -14.94 -4.37 -3.70
N LEU A 133 -13.72 -4.90 -3.52
CA LEU A 133 -13.50 -6.35 -3.38
C LEU A 133 -14.30 -6.92 -2.19
N VAL A 134 -14.19 -6.30 -1.02
CA VAL A 134 -14.87 -6.82 0.17
C VAL A 134 -16.38 -6.63 0.11
N ASN A 135 -16.86 -5.58 -0.56
CA ASN A 135 -18.30 -5.39 -0.75
C ASN A 135 -18.92 -6.37 -1.75
N THR A 136 -18.15 -6.80 -2.76
CA THR A 136 -18.65 -7.69 -3.82
C THR A 136 -18.41 -9.16 -3.53
N GLU A 137 -17.24 -9.51 -2.99
CA GLU A 137 -16.79 -10.89 -2.76
C GLU A 137 -16.65 -11.28 -1.28
N GLY A 138 -16.81 -10.32 -0.36
CA GLY A 138 -16.70 -10.54 1.08
C GLY A 138 -15.28 -10.49 1.63
N GLU A 139 -15.15 -10.40 2.95
CA GLU A 139 -13.88 -10.27 3.66
C GLU A 139 -12.96 -11.50 3.48
N GLY A 140 -13.55 -12.69 3.32
CA GLY A 140 -12.81 -13.93 3.08
C GLY A 140 -11.99 -13.89 1.79
N SER A 141 -12.50 -13.22 0.73
CA SER A 141 -11.74 -13.05 -0.52
C SER A 141 -10.50 -12.18 -0.30
N PHE A 142 -10.64 -11.08 0.44
CA PHE A 142 -9.51 -10.20 0.77
C PHE A 142 -8.46 -10.92 1.63
N LEU A 143 -8.89 -11.66 2.67
CA LEU A 143 -7.97 -12.41 3.54
C LEU A 143 -7.23 -13.51 2.78
N LYS A 144 -7.91 -14.24 1.88
CA LYS A 144 -7.25 -15.21 1.01
C LYS A 144 -6.16 -14.57 0.16
N ARG A 145 -6.43 -13.40 -0.43
CA ARG A 145 -5.42 -12.65 -1.21
C ARG A 145 -4.27 -12.14 -0.34
N LYS A 146 -4.53 -11.80 0.93
CA LYS A 146 -3.48 -11.45 1.90
C LYS A 146 -2.57 -12.65 2.15
N ASP A 147 -3.12 -13.84 2.33
CA ASP A 147 -2.35 -15.06 2.56
C ASP A 147 -1.47 -15.41 1.34
N GLU A 148 -1.99 -15.16 0.14
CA GLU A 148 -1.29 -15.32 -1.15
C GLU A 148 -0.36 -14.14 -1.50
N ALA A 149 -0.24 -13.13 -0.63
CA ALA A 149 0.55 -11.93 -0.93
C ALA A 149 2.03 -12.25 -1.14
N LEU A 150 2.59 -11.70 -2.21
CA LEU A 150 3.98 -11.93 -2.58
C LEU A 150 4.91 -10.96 -1.86
N ALA A 151 6.12 -11.41 -1.52
CA ALA A 151 7.16 -10.48 -1.13
C ALA A 151 7.39 -9.44 -2.23
N TYR A 152 7.70 -8.20 -1.86
CA TYR A 152 7.82 -7.10 -2.83
C TYR A 152 8.79 -7.40 -3.97
N PHE A 153 9.92 -8.07 -3.68
CA PHE A 153 10.87 -8.49 -4.69
C PHE A 153 10.25 -9.43 -5.73
N ASP A 154 9.56 -10.49 -5.27
CA ASP A 154 8.91 -11.47 -6.14
C ASP A 154 7.79 -10.82 -6.96
N TYR A 155 7.04 -9.91 -6.35
CA TYR A 155 6.01 -9.14 -7.04
C TYR A 155 6.62 -8.30 -8.19
N ARG A 156 7.71 -7.55 -7.92
CA ARG A 156 8.39 -6.73 -8.93
C ARG A 156 8.99 -7.60 -10.05
N LEU A 157 9.60 -8.73 -9.70
CA LEU A 157 10.14 -9.68 -10.66
C LEU A 157 9.03 -10.21 -11.59
N ASN A 158 7.88 -10.60 -11.03
CA ASN A 158 6.74 -11.07 -11.80
C ASN A 158 6.21 -10.00 -12.77
N LEU A 159 6.17 -8.73 -12.35
CA LEU A 159 5.77 -7.62 -13.24
C LEU A 159 6.73 -7.48 -14.43
N GLU A 160 8.05 -7.55 -14.21
CA GLU A 160 9.02 -7.43 -15.30
C GLU A 160 9.00 -8.63 -16.25
N ILE A 161 8.75 -9.84 -15.73
CA ILE A 161 8.52 -11.05 -16.54
C ILE A 161 7.27 -10.90 -17.41
N GLN A 162 6.16 -10.41 -16.85
CA GLN A 162 4.90 -10.22 -17.60
C GLN A 162 5.04 -9.21 -18.74
N LYS A 163 5.86 -8.16 -18.57
CA LYS A 163 6.17 -7.20 -19.64
C LYS A 163 6.98 -7.83 -20.79
N ARG A 164 7.74 -8.90 -20.50
CA ARG A 164 8.71 -9.52 -21.42
C ARG A 164 8.55 -11.05 -21.46
N PRO A 165 7.44 -11.56 -22.00
CA PRO A 165 7.10 -12.98 -21.92
C PRO A 165 8.00 -13.88 -22.77
N SER A 166 8.78 -13.33 -23.72
CA SER A 166 9.62 -14.14 -24.61
C SER A 166 10.81 -14.76 -23.88
N LEU A 167 11.25 -14.15 -22.76
CA LEU A 167 12.33 -14.62 -21.87
C LEU A 167 13.60 -15.02 -22.65
N ARG A 168 13.85 -14.35 -23.78
CA ARG A 168 15.09 -14.47 -24.53
C ARG A 168 16.24 -13.88 -23.74
N ARG A 169 17.47 -14.07 -24.24
CA ARG A 169 18.68 -13.59 -23.54
C ARG A 169 18.59 -12.08 -23.26
N GLU A 170 18.13 -11.30 -24.23
CA GLU A 170 17.99 -9.85 -24.14
C GLU A 170 16.95 -9.47 -23.07
N ASP A 171 15.76 -10.06 -23.12
CA ASP A 171 14.70 -9.87 -22.11
C ASP A 171 15.19 -10.18 -20.69
N LYS A 172 15.95 -11.27 -20.52
CA LYS A 172 16.51 -11.66 -19.21
C LYS A 172 17.50 -10.63 -18.68
N ILE A 173 18.35 -10.07 -19.55
CA ILE A 173 19.29 -9.01 -19.17
C ILE A 173 18.50 -7.78 -18.71
N GLU A 174 17.50 -7.34 -19.48
CA GLU A 174 16.67 -6.19 -19.12
C GLU A 174 15.89 -6.40 -17.81
N ILE A 175 15.30 -7.59 -17.59
CA ILE A 175 14.61 -7.91 -16.33
C ILE A 175 15.58 -7.80 -15.15
N ILE A 176 16.79 -8.33 -15.29
CA ILE A 176 17.80 -8.25 -14.24
C ILE A 176 18.17 -6.78 -13.98
N GLU A 177 18.43 -6.00 -15.01
CA GLU A 177 18.77 -4.58 -14.89
C GLU A 177 17.68 -3.77 -14.17
N GLU A 178 16.40 -4.04 -14.46
CA GLU A 178 15.26 -3.35 -13.84
C GLU A 178 15.01 -3.76 -12.38
N VAL A 179 15.28 -5.02 -12.02
CA VAL A 179 15.01 -5.57 -10.67
C VAL A 179 16.22 -5.45 -9.73
N PHE A 180 17.43 -5.37 -10.27
CA PHE A 180 18.68 -5.29 -9.50
C PHE A 180 18.70 -4.16 -8.45
N PRO A 181 18.22 -2.92 -8.74
CA PRO A 181 18.18 -1.86 -7.73
C PRO A 181 17.35 -2.22 -6.50
N THR A 182 16.26 -2.98 -6.65
CA THR A 182 15.47 -3.47 -5.53
C THR A 182 16.21 -4.54 -4.75
N LEU A 183 16.86 -5.49 -5.45
CA LEU A 183 17.64 -6.54 -4.80
C LEU A 183 18.74 -5.95 -3.91
N ALA A 184 19.47 -4.95 -4.40
CA ALA A 184 20.53 -4.28 -3.65
C ALA A 184 20.03 -3.62 -2.35
N LYS A 185 18.75 -3.21 -2.30
CA LYS A 185 18.13 -2.65 -1.10
C LYS A 185 17.69 -3.74 -0.12
N VAL A 186 17.14 -4.85 -0.62
CA VAL A 186 16.72 -5.98 0.23
C VAL A 186 17.92 -6.68 0.89
N SER A 187 19.03 -6.86 0.16
CA SER A 187 20.22 -7.56 0.68
C SER A 187 21.01 -6.81 1.76
N ASN A 188 20.69 -5.53 1.98
CA ASN A 188 21.34 -4.67 2.98
C ASN A 188 20.46 -4.42 4.23
N SER A 189 19.30 -5.05 4.30
CA SER A 189 18.32 -4.90 5.39
C SER A 189 18.45 -5.97 6.47
#